data_AF-A0AAD8CYW0-F1
#
_entry.id   AF-A0AAD8CYW0-F1
#
_cell.length_a   1.000
_cell.length_b   1.000
_cell.length_c   1.000
_cell.angle_alpha   90.00
_cell.angle_beta   90.00
_cell.angle_gamma   90.00
#
_symmetry.space_group_name_H-M   'P 1'
#
loop_
_entity.id
_entity.type
_entity.pdbx_description
1 polymer ?
#
loop_
_entity_poly.entity_id
_entity_poly.type
_entity_poly.pdbx_seq_one_letter_code
_entity_poly.pdbx_strand_id
1 'polypeptide(L)'
;MLKNRASSCNASEVSGSFLGDVLQLSCAALLLLAIVPPAQGVWPLPQSLSSSAERYPLSPREFNFLYGKGSAVQPGCTVLDTAFKRYFRITFSGYGGGKPLTVNKKPGCVSPDGSRCGSAPLAALVVNVHKDGCDGFPDLNSREDYKLSIADGLGSLSAVSVWGALRGLETFSQLVYQDQEGTYYINKTDVVDFPRFPHRGLLLDTSRHYLPVHSILETLDAMAYNKFNVFHWHIVDDPSFPYQSPTFPNLSSMGAFHPQTHIYTMSDVKQVIEHARLWGIRVIPEFDTPGHTQSWGKGQPGLLTACYKGSVPSGTFGPVNPMLNTSYQFMSMLFNEISSVFPDSYLHLGGDEVNFACWKSNPDIQQFMKKMGFGTDYRKLESFYIENLVKIVTALNKNSLVWQEVFDNAVKVPADTVVHVWKGNKEQYSQEMSSVTAGGFKVLLSAPWYLNVINYGQDWMEAYKVEPLGFNGTAEQKKLVMGGEACMWGEYVDATNLTPRLWPRAGAVGERLWSDEAQTSNLDTAYDRLAEFRCRLLRRGIRAQPLFVGYCDHEYERI
;
A
#
# COMPACT_ATOMS: atom_id res chain seq x y z
N MET A 1 -7.30 31.55 29.75
CA MET A 1 -7.29 31.59 31.23
C MET A 1 -6.31 30.50 31.67
N LEU A 2 -5.04 30.82 31.95
CA LEU A 2 -4.51 31.08 33.31
C LEU A 2 -4.95 29.97 34.29
N LYS A 3 -4.10 29.18 34.95
CA LYS A 3 -2.76 29.46 35.50
C LYS A 3 -2.22 28.18 36.19
N ASN A 4 -0.91 27.96 36.09
CA ASN A 4 0.06 27.71 37.18
C ASN A 4 -0.29 26.73 38.34
N ARG A 5 0.62 25.88 38.84
CA ARG A 5 1.98 26.23 39.30
C ARG A 5 2.73 24.96 39.72
N ALA A 6 4.03 24.94 39.45
CA ALA A 6 4.99 24.06 40.10
C ALA A 6 5.40 24.62 41.49
N SER A 7 5.69 23.72 42.43
CA SER A 7 6.53 23.96 43.63
C SER A 7 6.80 22.61 44.31
N SER A 8 8.02 22.08 44.17
CA SER A 8 9.09 22.08 45.20
C SER A 8 8.95 20.98 46.25
N CYS A 9 9.84 19.98 46.15
CA CYS A 9 10.16 19.04 47.23
C CYS A 9 10.74 19.78 48.42
N ASN A 10 10.29 19.44 49.62
CA ASN A 10 11.03 19.69 50.85
C ASN A 10 10.92 18.47 51.75
N ALA A 11 12.08 17.95 52.17
CA ALA A 11 12.20 16.87 53.13
C ALA A 11 12.29 17.49 54.53
N SER A 12 11.50 16.98 55.46
CA SER A 12 11.75 17.13 56.89
C SER A 12 11.10 15.98 57.65
N GLU A 13 11.93 15.29 58.42
CA GLU A 13 11.64 14.20 59.34
C GLU A 13 10.56 14.57 60.37
N VAL A 14 9.66 13.62 60.67
CA VAL A 14 9.09 13.45 62.01
C VAL A 14 8.91 11.96 62.28
N SER A 15 9.60 11.50 63.33
CA SER A 15 9.51 10.19 63.99
C SER A 15 8.19 10.02 64.73
N GLY A 16 7.62 8.81 64.77
CA GLY A 16 6.54 8.47 65.70
C GLY A 16 5.89 7.12 65.43
N SER A 17 6.34 6.11 66.16
CA SER A 17 5.80 4.75 66.23
C SER A 17 4.38 4.70 66.81
N PHE A 18 3.46 3.97 66.16
CA PHE A 18 2.37 3.27 66.84
C PHE A 18 2.11 1.93 66.13
N LEU A 19 2.23 0.86 66.91
CA LEU A 19 1.88 -0.51 66.55
C LEU A 19 0.36 -0.65 66.38
N GLY A 20 -0.06 -1.56 65.50
CA GLY A 20 -1.34 -2.25 65.62
C GLY A 20 -2.08 -2.43 64.30
N ASP A 21 -2.05 -3.66 63.80
CA ASP A 21 -3.02 -4.26 62.87
C ASP A 21 -2.94 -3.86 61.40
N VAL A 22 -2.34 -4.75 60.60
CA VAL A 22 -3.00 -5.56 59.56
C VAL A 22 -1.90 -6.41 58.91
N LEU A 23 -1.86 -7.69 59.29
CA LEU A 23 -1.07 -8.73 58.63
C LEU A 23 -2.06 -9.65 57.94
N GLN A 24 -1.70 -10.07 56.72
CA GLN A 24 -2.44 -10.93 55.78
C GLN A 24 -3.37 -10.20 54.80
N LEU A 25 -2.81 -9.82 53.65
CA LEU A 25 -3.33 -10.32 52.38
C LEU A 25 -2.20 -10.38 51.34
N SER A 26 -1.82 -11.63 51.11
CA SER A 26 -0.93 -12.22 50.12
C SER A 26 -0.88 -11.53 48.76
N CYS A 27 0.36 -11.35 48.28
CA CYS A 27 0.75 -11.33 46.88
C CYS A 27 0.04 -12.43 46.08
N ALA A 28 -0.87 -12.04 45.20
CA ALA A 28 -1.33 -12.84 44.08
C ALA A 28 -1.82 -11.90 42.97
N ALA A 29 -0.90 -11.10 42.43
CA ALA A 29 -1.13 -10.49 41.13
C ALA A 29 -0.97 -11.59 40.08
N LEU A 30 -2.09 -12.24 39.73
CA LEU A 30 -2.19 -13.06 38.53
C LEU A 30 -1.81 -12.19 37.33
N LEU A 31 -0.65 -12.45 36.75
CA LEU A 31 -0.38 -12.14 35.34
C LEU A 31 -1.36 -12.99 34.52
N LEU A 32 -2.52 -12.41 34.22
CA LEU A 32 -3.35 -12.85 33.10
C LEU A 32 -2.57 -12.51 31.83
N LEU A 33 -1.75 -13.45 31.38
CA LEU A 33 -1.38 -13.56 29.97
C LEU A 33 -2.70 -13.67 29.20
N ALA A 34 -3.11 -12.57 28.58
CA ALA A 34 -4.22 -12.60 27.63
C ALA A 34 -3.77 -13.43 26.43
N ILE A 35 -4.08 -14.72 26.46
CA ILE A 35 -4.02 -15.57 25.26
C ILE A 35 -5.16 -15.07 24.37
N VAL A 36 -4.84 -14.17 23.45
CA VAL A 36 -5.77 -13.74 22.41
C VAL A 36 -6.16 -15.01 21.63
N PRO A 37 -7.45 -15.39 21.59
CA PRO A 37 -7.86 -16.57 20.84
C PRO A 37 -7.50 -16.34 19.36
N PRO A 38 -6.87 -17.33 18.70
CA PRO A 38 -6.15 -17.15 17.43
C PRO A 38 -7.03 -16.75 16.23
N ALA A 39 -8.35 -16.89 16.34
CA ALA A 39 -9.29 -16.38 15.34
C ALA A 39 -9.40 -14.84 15.33
N GLN A 40 -8.84 -14.15 16.33
CA GLN A 40 -8.91 -12.69 16.42
C GLN A 40 -7.82 -11.99 15.58
N GLY A 41 -6.65 -12.58 15.31
CA GLY A 41 -5.49 -11.90 14.67
C GLY A 41 -5.57 -11.58 13.17
N VAL A 42 -6.75 -11.61 12.54
CA VAL A 42 -6.88 -11.38 11.09
C VAL A 42 -6.74 -9.90 10.75
N TRP A 43 -5.92 -9.60 9.73
CA TRP A 43 -5.66 -8.26 9.22
C TRP A 43 -5.49 -8.25 7.68
N PRO A 44 -6.24 -7.42 6.93
CA PRO A 44 -7.45 -6.70 7.32
C PRO A 44 -8.57 -7.61 7.81
N LEU A 45 -9.43 -7.10 8.69
CA LEU A 45 -10.65 -7.79 9.16
C LEU A 45 -11.62 -8.05 7.99
N PRO A 46 -12.07 -9.29 7.76
CA PRO A 46 -13.03 -9.59 6.70
C PRO A 46 -14.40 -8.93 6.91
N GLN A 47 -15.16 -8.74 5.83
CA GLN A 47 -16.55 -8.22 5.89
C GLN A 47 -17.46 -9.07 6.79
N SER A 48 -17.28 -10.40 6.77
CA SER A 48 -17.95 -11.32 7.68
C SER A 48 -17.01 -12.46 8.03
N LEU A 49 -16.82 -12.69 9.32
CA LEU A 49 -16.06 -13.81 9.88
C LEU A 49 -16.85 -14.40 11.04
N SER A 50 -17.22 -15.68 10.92
CA SER A 50 -17.77 -16.47 12.02
C SER A 50 -16.83 -17.61 12.34
N SER A 51 -16.53 -17.80 13.63
CA SER A 51 -15.61 -18.83 14.09
C SER A 51 -16.17 -19.57 15.28
N SER A 52 -15.83 -20.85 15.40
CA SER A 52 -16.15 -21.72 16.54
C SER A 52 -14.88 -22.08 17.33
N ALA A 53 -15.04 -22.62 18.54
CA ALA A 53 -13.97 -23.20 19.34
C ALA A 53 -13.51 -24.57 18.81
N GLU A 54 -14.32 -25.20 17.95
CA GLU A 54 -13.91 -26.43 17.25
C GLU A 54 -12.68 -26.15 16.39
N ARG A 55 -11.63 -26.97 16.56
CA ARG A 55 -10.34 -26.84 15.86
C ARG A 55 -9.93 -28.13 15.17
N TYR A 56 -9.20 -27.98 14.07
CA TYR A 56 -8.67 -29.05 13.24
C TYR A 56 -7.14 -28.98 13.22
N PRO A 57 -6.43 -30.09 13.46
CA PRO A 57 -4.98 -30.12 13.31
C PRO A 57 -4.57 -30.10 11.83
N LEU A 58 -3.45 -29.45 11.52
CA LEU A 58 -2.79 -29.48 10.21
C LEU A 58 -1.41 -30.12 10.32
N SER A 59 -1.07 -30.96 9.34
CA SER A 59 0.27 -31.52 9.19
C SER A 59 0.92 -30.92 7.94
N PRO A 60 2.05 -30.19 8.05
CA PRO A 60 2.76 -29.67 6.88
C PRO A 60 3.18 -30.75 5.87
N ARG A 61 3.19 -32.03 6.26
CA ARG A 61 3.54 -33.15 5.38
C ARG A 61 2.41 -33.66 4.51
N GLU A 62 1.19 -33.49 4.99
CA GLU A 62 0.00 -34.04 4.37
C GLU A 62 -0.86 -32.93 3.77
N PHE A 63 -0.71 -31.69 4.27
CA PHE A 63 -1.45 -30.55 3.81
C PHE A 63 -1.09 -30.17 2.36
N ASN A 64 -2.11 -29.98 1.52
CA ASN A 64 -1.94 -29.51 0.15
C ASN A 64 -2.97 -28.43 -0.22
N PHE A 65 -2.55 -27.47 -1.05
CA PHE A 65 -3.47 -26.63 -1.81
C PHE A 65 -3.85 -27.37 -3.09
N LEU A 66 -5.14 -27.52 -3.35
CA LEU A 66 -5.64 -28.29 -4.49
C LEU A 66 -6.59 -27.44 -5.33
N TYR A 67 -6.53 -27.59 -6.64
CA TYR A 67 -7.57 -27.08 -7.52
C TYR A 67 -8.85 -27.90 -7.35
N GLY A 68 -9.99 -27.23 -7.24
CA GLY A 68 -11.28 -27.91 -7.27
C GLY A 68 -11.60 -28.47 -8.66
N LYS A 69 -12.28 -29.61 -8.69
CA LYS A 69 -12.63 -30.31 -9.95
C LYS A 69 -13.47 -29.48 -10.91
N GLY A 70 -14.30 -28.57 -10.38
CA GLY A 70 -15.15 -27.65 -11.15
C GLY A 70 -14.57 -26.24 -11.28
N SER A 71 -13.33 -26.01 -10.87
CA SER A 71 -12.67 -24.72 -10.99
C SER A 71 -12.39 -24.41 -12.47
N ALA A 72 -12.69 -23.18 -12.89
CA ALA A 72 -12.42 -22.66 -14.21
C ALA A 72 -10.90 -22.64 -14.51
N VAL A 73 -10.10 -22.38 -13.49
CA VAL A 73 -8.63 -22.49 -13.55
C VAL A 73 -8.14 -23.81 -12.95
N GLN A 74 -7.07 -24.35 -13.53
CA GLN A 74 -6.47 -25.66 -13.24
C GLN A 74 -4.93 -25.55 -13.17
N PRO A 75 -4.18 -26.63 -12.84
CA PRO A 75 -2.72 -26.60 -12.86
C PRO A 75 -2.15 -26.05 -14.17
N GLY A 76 -1.13 -25.20 -14.09
CA GLY A 76 -0.65 -24.37 -15.20
C GLY A 76 -1.04 -22.89 -15.06
N CYS A 77 -1.97 -22.57 -14.16
CA CYS A 77 -2.26 -21.20 -13.78
C CYS A 77 -1.10 -20.59 -12.98
N THR A 78 -0.28 -19.75 -13.63
CA THR A 78 0.98 -19.23 -13.06
C THR A 78 0.77 -18.49 -11.74
N VAL A 79 -0.30 -17.70 -11.63
CA VAL A 79 -0.66 -16.94 -10.42
C VAL A 79 -0.92 -17.87 -9.25
N LEU A 80 -1.80 -18.86 -9.42
CA LEU A 80 -2.20 -19.74 -8.32
C LEU A 80 -1.16 -20.80 -8.00
N ASP A 81 -0.46 -21.36 -9.01
CA ASP A 81 0.63 -22.30 -8.78
C ASP A 81 1.78 -21.66 -7.96
N THR A 82 2.08 -20.39 -8.26
CA THR A 82 3.06 -19.60 -7.49
C THR A 82 2.53 -19.28 -6.10
N ALA A 83 1.25 -18.89 -6.00
CA ALA A 83 0.62 -18.58 -4.73
C ALA A 83 0.57 -19.79 -3.78
N PHE A 84 0.24 -20.99 -4.27
CA PHE A 84 0.19 -22.20 -3.44
C PHE A 84 1.55 -22.51 -2.82
N LYS A 85 2.62 -22.42 -3.60
CA LYS A 85 4.00 -22.62 -3.10
C LYS A 85 4.38 -21.58 -2.06
N ARG A 86 4.08 -20.30 -2.34
CA ARG A 86 4.35 -19.18 -1.44
C ARG A 86 3.59 -19.30 -0.12
N TYR A 87 2.27 -19.52 -0.21
CA TYR A 87 1.39 -19.62 0.95
C TYR A 87 1.72 -20.83 1.81
N PHE A 88 2.10 -21.95 1.21
CA PHE A 88 2.60 -23.11 1.96
C PHE A 88 3.83 -22.72 2.80
N ARG A 89 4.81 -22.03 2.20
CA ARG A 89 6.04 -21.61 2.90
C ARG A 89 5.76 -20.68 4.08
N ILE A 90 4.89 -19.68 3.90
CA ILE A 90 4.63 -18.69 4.97
C ILE A 90 3.72 -19.23 6.07
N THR A 91 2.73 -20.07 5.72
CA THR A 91 1.86 -20.75 6.69
C THR A 91 2.64 -21.72 7.57
N PHE A 92 3.60 -22.46 6.99
CA PHE A 92 4.41 -23.45 7.69
C PHE A 92 5.88 -23.05 7.83
N SER A 93 6.17 -21.78 8.10
CA SER A 93 7.53 -21.20 8.12
C SER A 93 8.50 -21.79 9.16
N GLY A 94 8.03 -22.67 10.07
CA GLY A 94 8.88 -23.47 10.97
C GLY A 94 9.25 -24.86 10.42
N TYR A 95 8.73 -25.26 9.26
CA TYR A 95 8.91 -26.58 8.68
C TYR A 95 10.09 -26.61 7.69
N GLY A 96 11.25 -27.07 8.15
CA GLY A 96 12.48 -27.19 7.35
C GLY A 96 12.62 -28.45 6.47
N GLY A 97 11.52 -29.15 6.15
CA GLY A 97 11.56 -30.37 5.30
C GLY A 97 12.21 -31.61 5.95
N GLY A 98 12.60 -31.55 7.22
CA GLY A 98 13.25 -32.64 7.96
C GLY A 98 12.31 -33.81 8.33
N LYS A 99 12.92 -34.96 8.67
CA LYS A 99 12.29 -36.24 9.08
C LYS A 99 11.29 -36.09 10.26
N PRO A 100 10.36 -37.05 10.48
CA PRO A 100 9.33 -36.96 11.53
C PRO A 100 9.91 -36.54 12.86
N LEU A 101 9.35 -35.47 13.44
CA LEU A 101 9.09 -35.54 14.87
C LEU A 101 8.20 -36.76 15.02
N THR A 102 8.81 -37.89 15.39
CA THR A 102 8.13 -39.11 15.77
C THR A 102 7.35 -38.82 17.05
N VAL A 103 6.25 -38.10 16.93
CA VAL A 103 5.23 -38.06 17.95
C VAL A 103 4.36 -39.27 17.67
N ASN A 104 4.78 -40.43 18.21
CA ASN A 104 4.00 -41.68 18.26
C ASN A 104 2.77 -41.56 19.19
N LYS A 105 2.17 -40.38 19.28
CA LYS A 105 0.87 -40.18 19.90
C LYS A 105 -0.06 -39.76 18.77
N LYS A 106 -1.17 -40.49 18.59
CA LYS A 106 -2.39 -39.89 18.03
C LYS A 106 -2.50 -38.50 18.68
N PRO A 107 -2.59 -37.39 17.94
CA PRO A 107 -2.70 -36.07 18.56
C PRO A 107 -4.02 -36.04 19.33
N GLY A 108 -3.95 -36.43 20.60
CA GLY A 108 -5.02 -36.29 21.56
C GLY A 108 -5.04 -34.82 21.92
N CYS A 109 -5.69 -34.03 21.09
CA CYS A 109 -5.80 -32.61 21.34
C CYS A 109 -6.80 -32.41 22.46
N VAL A 110 -6.30 -31.94 23.60
CA VAL A 110 -7.11 -31.43 24.70
C VAL A 110 -7.11 -29.93 24.52
N SER A 111 -8.26 -29.34 24.19
CA SER A 111 -8.39 -27.88 24.21
C SER A 111 -8.33 -27.39 25.65
N PRO A 112 -7.69 -26.23 25.94
CA PRO A 112 -7.62 -25.66 27.29
C PRO A 112 -8.99 -25.43 27.95
N ASP A 113 -10.05 -25.31 27.14
CA ASP A 113 -11.45 -25.09 27.53
C ASP A 113 -12.31 -26.36 27.54
N GLY A 114 -11.73 -27.54 27.25
CA GLY A 114 -12.46 -28.80 27.16
C GLY A 114 -13.30 -29.00 25.89
N SER A 115 -13.15 -28.14 24.87
CA SER A 115 -13.84 -28.29 23.59
C SER A 115 -13.36 -29.52 22.79
N ARG A 116 -14.29 -30.16 22.06
CA ARG A 116 -14.01 -31.33 21.20
C ARG A 116 -13.18 -30.89 20.00
N CYS A 117 -12.05 -31.54 19.77
CA CYS A 117 -11.40 -31.45 18.47
C CYS A 117 -12.23 -32.15 17.40
N GLY A 118 -12.21 -31.61 16.18
CA GLY A 118 -12.67 -32.34 15.02
C GLY A 118 -11.94 -33.68 14.92
N SER A 119 -12.66 -34.75 14.62
CA SER A 119 -12.13 -36.12 14.58
C SER A 119 -11.14 -36.37 13.42
N ALA A 120 -11.02 -35.43 12.47
CA ALA A 120 -10.18 -35.53 11.29
C ALA A 120 -9.26 -34.30 11.10
N PRO A 121 -8.00 -34.49 10.69
CA PRO A 121 -7.10 -33.39 10.33
C PRO A 121 -7.55 -32.70 9.03
N LEU A 122 -7.27 -31.40 8.92
CA LEU A 122 -7.46 -30.67 7.65
C LEU A 122 -6.32 -30.99 6.70
N ALA A 123 -6.56 -31.90 5.74
CA ALA A 123 -5.54 -32.39 4.81
C ALA A 123 -5.38 -31.53 3.55
N ALA A 124 -6.37 -30.70 3.20
CA ALA A 124 -6.25 -29.84 2.02
C ALA A 124 -7.15 -28.60 2.10
N LEU A 125 -6.72 -27.55 1.41
CA LEU A 125 -7.58 -26.42 1.02
C LEU A 125 -7.88 -26.54 -0.48
N VAL A 126 -9.14 -26.78 -0.83
CA VAL A 126 -9.60 -26.86 -2.21
C VAL A 126 -9.99 -25.47 -2.70
N VAL A 127 -9.33 -24.99 -3.75
CA VAL A 127 -9.52 -23.66 -4.32
C VAL A 127 -10.33 -23.76 -5.61
N ASN A 128 -11.46 -23.06 -5.67
CA ASN A 128 -12.35 -22.97 -6.81
C ASN A 128 -12.43 -21.52 -7.31
N VAL A 129 -12.09 -21.30 -8.57
CA VAL A 129 -12.30 -20.02 -9.25
C VAL A 129 -13.40 -20.18 -10.29
N HIS A 130 -14.36 -19.26 -10.32
CA HIS A 130 -15.56 -19.37 -11.17
C HIS A 130 -15.40 -18.79 -12.57
N LYS A 131 -14.47 -17.84 -12.76
CA LYS A 131 -14.21 -17.19 -14.05
C LYS A 131 -12.84 -17.58 -14.58
N ASP A 132 -12.76 -17.86 -15.87
CA ASP A 132 -11.48 -18.03 -16.58
C ASP A 132 -10.63 -16.74 -16.54
N GLY A 133 -9.32 -16.92 -16.66
CA GLY A 133 -8.33 -15.83 -16.65
C GLY A 133 -7.38 -15.96 -15.47
N CYS A 134 -6.18 -16.47 -15.76
CA CYS A 134 -5.10 -16.58 -14.77
C CYS A 134 -3.91 -15.68 -15.12
N ASP A 135 -3.48 -15.67 -16.38
CA ASP A 135 -2.21 -15.05 -16.77
C ASP A 135 -2.33 -13.59 -17.21
N GLY A 136 -3.52 -12.99 -17.06
CA GLY A 136 -3.74 -11.56 -17.30
C GLY A 136 -3.17 -10.67 -16.20
N PHE A 137 -3.26 -9.36 -16.41
CA PHE A 137 -2.97 -8.35 -15.39
C PHE A 137 -4.24 -7.98 -14.60
N PRO A 138 -4.14 -7.71 -13.29
CA PRO A 138 -5.25 -7.12 -12.56
C PRO A 138 -5.53 -5.71 -13.10
N ASP A 139 -6.78 -5.28 -12.97
CA ASP A 139 -7.27 -3.96 -13.35
C ASP A 139 -8.20 -3.42 -12.24
N LEU A 140 -8.74 -2.21 -12.43
CA LEU A 140 -9.62 -1.59 -11.43
C LEU A 140 -10.92 -2.39 -11.18
N ASN A 141 -11.40 -3.15 -12.16
CA ASN A 141 -12.66 -3.89 -12.09
C ASN A 141 -12.47 -5.35 -11.67
N SER A 142 -11.23 -5.72 -11.33
CA SER A 142 -10.86 -7.07 -10.96
C SER A 142 -11.59 -7.50 -9.68
N ARG A 143 -12.23 -8.66 -9.75
CA ARG A 143 -13.10 -9.16 -8.68
C ARG A 143 -12.29 -9.84 -7.58
N GLU A 144 -12.21 -9.19 -6.43
CA GLU A 144 -11.42 -9.63 -5.27
C GLU A 144 -12.26 -10.32 -4.18
N ASP A 145 -13.54 -10.56 -4.44
CA ASP A 145 -14.43 -11.26 -3.51
C ASP A 145 -14.15 -12.75 -3.42
N TYR A 146 -14.24 -13.29 -2.20
CA TYR A 146 -14.06 -14.71 -1.92
C TYR A 146 -14.89 -15.18 -0.73
N LYS A 147 -15.06 -16.50 -0.66
CA LYS A 147 -15.63 -17.23 0.47
C LYS A 147 -14.66 -18.32 0.91
N LEU A 148 -14.27 -18.32 2.17
CA LEU A 148 -13.45 -19.35 2.79
C LEU A 148 -14.29 -20.10 3.84
N SER A 149 -14.31 -21.42 3.78
CA SER A 149 -15.06 -22.26 4.72
C SER A 149 -14.18 -23.41 5.19
N ILE A 150 -14.08 -23.56 6.51
CA ILE A 150 -13.35 -24.63 7.19
C ILE A 150 -14.36 -25.35 8.09
N ALA A 151 -14.76 -26.56 7.70
CA ALA A 151 -15.72 -27.35 8.46
C ALA A 151 -15.52 -28.85 8.21
N ASP A 152 -15.77 -29.68 9.22
CA ASP A 152 -15.77 -31.14 9.15
C ASP A 152 -14.47 -31.73 8.57
N GLY A 153 -13.33 -31.09 8.85
CA GLY A 153 -12.01 -31.47 8.32
C GLY A 153 -11.78 -31.14 6.85
N LEU A 154 -12.68 -30.36 6.23
CA LEU A 154 -12.61 -29.91 4.84
C LEU A 154 -12.39 -28.40 4.78
N GLY A 155 -11.49 -27.98 3.90
CA GLY A 155 -11.23 -26.57 3.61
C GLY A 155 -11.61 -26.25 2.17
N SER A 156 -12.41 -25.21 1.99
CA SER A 156 -12.83 -24.72 0.67
C SER A 156 -12.65 -23.21 0.56
N LEU A 157 -11.97 -22.78 -0.49
CA LEU A 157 -11.85 -21.39 -0.90
C LEU A 157 -12.51 -21.22 -2.27
N SER A 158 -13.52 -20.38 -2.35
CA SER A 158 -14.28 -20.10 -3.57
C SER A 158 -14.17 -18.61 -3.90
N ALA A 159 -13.78 -18.26 -5.12
CA ALA A 159 -13.64 -16.88 -5.56
C ALA A 159 -14.15 -16.68 -6.99
N VAL A 160 -14.60 -15.47 -7.32
CA VAL A 160 -15.04 -15.16 -8.69
C VAL A 160 -13.85 -15.16 -9.66
N SER A 161 -12.71 -14.61 -9.24
CA SER A 161 -11.49 -14.56 -10.06
C SER A 161 -10.26 -15.04 -9.26
N VAL A 162 -9.14 -15.24 -9.95
CA VAL A 162 -7.85 -15.58 -9.32
C VAL A 162 -7.42 -14.54 -8.27
N TRP A 163 -7.83 -13.27 -8.43
CA TRP A 163 -7.49 -12.19 -7.51
C TRP A 163 -8.16 -12.38 -6.15
N GLY A 164 -9.44 -12.73 -6.12
CA GLY A 164 -10.14 -13.07 -4.86
C GLY A 164 -9.55 -14.31 -4.19
N ALA A 165 -9.12 -15.30 -4.98
CA ALA A 165 -8.42 -16.46 -4.43
C ALA A 165 -7.10 -16.09 -3.75
N LEU A 166 -6.30 -15.16 -4.31
CA LEU A 166 -5.11 -14.65 -3.62
C LEU A 166 -5.44 -14.01 -2.27
N ARG A 167 -6.52 -13.23 -2.18
CA ARG A 167 -6.96 -12.59 -0.91
C ARG A 167 -7.42 -13.62 0.11
N GLY A 168 -8.13 -14.66 -0.34
CA GLY A 168 -8.56 -15.74 0.54
C GLY A 168 -7.43 -16.65 1.03
N LEU A 169 -6.39 -16.86 0.21
CA LEU A 169 -5.17 -17.56 0.64
C LEU A 169 -4.43 -16.78 1.73
N GLU A 170 -4.38 -15.44 1.63
CA GLU A 170 -3.85 -14.60 2.70
C GLU A 170 -4.61 -14.81 4.00
N THR A 171 -5.94 -14.68 3.97
CA THR A 171 -6.78 -14.87 5.15
C THR A 171 -6.64 -16.28 5.74
N PHE A 172 -6.60 -17.31 4.89
CA PHE A 172 -6.34 -18.68 5.34
C PHE A 172 -5.00 -18.80 6.09
N SER A 173 -3.93 -18.17 5.58
CA SER A 173 -2.62 -18.21 6.22
C SER A 173 -2.58 -17.53 7.59
N GLN A 174 -3.48 -16.55 7.84
CA GLN A 174 -3.59 -15.86 9.11
C GLN A 174 -4.44 -16.65 10.12
N LEU A 175 -5.42 -17.43 9.65
CA LEU A 175 -6.24 -18.31 10.49
C LEU A 175 -5.48 -19.52 11.04
N VAL A 176 -4.36 -19.90 10.41
CA VAL A 176 -3.48 -20.96 10.92
C VAL A 176 -2.59 -20.41 12.03
N TYR A 177 -2.54 -21.15 13.15
CA TYR A 177 -1.73 -20.82 14.32
C TYR A 177 -1.05 -22.08 14.88
N GLN A 178 -0.10 -21.87 15.79
CA GLN A 178 0.56 -22.96 16.52
C GLN A 178 0.16 -22.92 18.00
N ASP A 179 0.05 -24.09 18.62
CA ASP A 179 -0.01 -24.19 20.08
C ASP A 179 1.40 -24.13 20.71
N GLN A 180 1.46 -24.26 22.04
CA GLN A 180 2.72 -24.25 22.80
C GLN A 180 3.64 -25.43 22.45
N GLU A 181 3.10 -26.52 21.90
CA GLU A 181 3.88 -27.68 21.46
C GLU A 181 4.36 -27.54 19.99
N GLY A 182 3.99 -26.45 19.32
CA GLY A 182 4.34 -26.17 17.93
C GLY A 182 3.42 -26.86 16.91
N THR A 183 2.32 -27.47 17.36
CA THR A 183 1.35 -28.14 16.49
C THR A 183 0.47 -27.11 15.79
N TYR A 184 0.30 -27.26 14.48
CA TYR A 184 -0.53 -26.34 13.68
C TYR A 184 -2.02 -26.66 13.82
N TYR A 185 -2.82 -25.62 14.02
CA TYR A 185 -4.27 -25.69 14.12
C TYR A 185 -4.95 -24.61 13.28
N ILE A 186 -6.22 -24.86 12.95
CA ILE A 186 -7.16 -23.89 12.40
C ILE A 186 -8.54 -24.16 13.02
N ASN A 187 -9.30 -23.11 13.28
CA ASN A 187 -10.65 -23.25 13.82
C ASN A 187 -11.67 -23.51 12.70
N LYS A 188 -12.82 -24.07 13.06
CA LYS A 188 -14.00 -24.07 12.20
C LYS A 188 -14.41 -22.62 11.99
N THR A 189 -14.37 -22.18 10.73
CA THR A 189 -14.53 -20.77 10.37
C THR A 189 -15.23 -20.65 9.03
N ASP A 190 -16.17 -19.71 8.93
CA ASP A 190 -16.74 -19.27 7.67
C ASP A 190 -16.43 -17.77 7.48
N VAL A 191 -15.88 -17.44 6.32
CA VAL A 191 -15.53 -16.08 5.91
C VAL A 191 -16.20 -15.76 4.59
N VAL A 192 -16.85 -14.60 4.52
CA VAL A 192 -17.32 -13.99 3.27
C VAL A 192 -16.71 -12.60 3.22
N ASP A 193 -15.95 -12.30 2.18
CA ASP A 193 -15.10 -11.12 2.18
C ASP A 193 -14.93 -10.52 0.80
N PHE A 194 -14.77 -9.20 0.78
CA PHE A 194 -14.57 -8.37 -0.41
C PHE A 194 -14.07 -6.99 0.03
N PRO A 195 -13.31 -6.28 -0.83
CA PRO A 195 -12.83 -4.95 -0.47
C PRO A 195 -13.96 -3.91 -0.47
N ARG A 196 -13.88 -2.96 0.47
CA ARG A 196 -14.71 -1.75 0.49
C ARG A 196 -14.43 -0.83 -0.70
N PHE A 197 -13.15 -0.69 -1.06
CA PHE A 197 -12.72 0.15 -2.18
C PHE A 197 -11.86 -0.64 -3.18
N PRO A 198 -12.07 -0.45 -4.50
CA PRO A 198 -11.32 -1.16 -5.53
C PRO A 198 -9.88 -0.66 -5.72
N HIS A 199 -9.55 0.58 -5.33
CA HIS A 199 -8.19 1.13 -5.46
C HIS A 199 -7.55 1.30 -4.08
N ARG A 200 -6.56 0.46 -3.78
CA ARG A 200 -5.86 0.44 -2.49
C ARG A 200 -4.37 0.49 -2.76
N GLY A 201 -3.84 1.71 -2.75
CA GLY A 201 -2.51 2.00 -3.25
C GLY A 201 -1.44 2.23 -2.18
N LEU A 202 -0.20 1.96 -2.57
CA LEU A 202 0.99 2.38 -1.85
C LEU A 202 1.91 3.09 -2.84
N LEU A 203 2.24 4.36 -2.55
CA LEU A 203 3.21 5.14 -3.31
C LEU A 203 4.61 4.91 -2.76
N LEU A 204 5.56 4.54 -3.63
CA LEU A 204 6.99 4.63 -3.35
C LEU A 204 7.66 5.63 -4.30
N ASP A 205 8.40 6.56 -3.69
CA ASP A 205 9.31 7.46 -4.37
C ASP A 205 10.69 6.80 -4.50
N THR A 206 11.12 6.63 -5.75
CA THR A 206 12.42 6.04 -6.08
C THR A 206 13.37 7.04 -6.74
N SER A 207 12.99 8.32 -6.73
CA SER A 207 13.78 9.41 -7.31
C SER A 207 14.57 10.17 -6.25
N ARG A 208 13.95 10.53 -5.13
CA ARG A 208 14.64 11.26 -4.05
C ARG A 208 15.77 10.43 -3.46
N HIS A 209 15.54 9.12 -3.33
CA HIS A 209 16.57 8.10 -3.15
C HIS A 209 16.24 6.89 -4.02
N TYR A 210 17.28 6.26 -4.58
CA TYR A 210 17.12 5.00 -5.30
C TYR A 210 16.76 3.87 -4.33
N LEU A 211 15.77 3.06 -4.70
CA LEU A 211 15.47 1.81 -4.00
C LEU A 211 15.95 0.62 -4.83
N PRO A 212 16.81 -0.26 -4.29
CA PRO A 212 17.14 -1.50 -4.96
C PRO A 212 15.90 -2.33 -5.28
N VAL A 213 15.91 -3.05 -6.41
CA VAL A 213 14.76 -3.86 -6.87
C VAL A 213 14.27 -4.81 -5.77
N HIS A 214 15.16 -5.46 -5.02
CA HIS A 214 14.77 -6.36 -3.94
C HIS A 214 13.94 -5.68 -2.84
N SER A 215 14.19 -4.41 -2.54
CA SER A 215 13.40 -3.64 -1.56
C SER A 215 11.99 -3.34 -2.08
N ILE A 216 11.85 -3.12 -3.39
CA ILE A 216 10.55 -2.97 -4.05
C ILE A 216 9.78 -4.30 -4.02
N LEU A 217 10.43 -5.42 -4.34
CA LEU A 217 9.81 -6.75 -4.30
C LEU A 217 9.37 -7.14 -2.87
N GLU A 218 10.19 -6.87 -1.85
CA GLU A 218 9.82 -7.05 -0.43
C GLU A 218 8.60 -6.20 -0.06
N THR A 219 8.51 -4.97 -0.58
CA THR A 219 7.35 -4.12 -0.36
C THR A 219 6.09 -4.69 -1.02
N LEU A 220 6.19 -5.23 -2.24
CA LEU A 220 5.08 -5.90 -2.92
C LEU A 220 4.60 -7.15 -2.16
N ASP A 221 5.52 -7.89 -1.52
CA ASP A 221 5.18 -9.00 -0.64
C ASP A 221 4.33 -8.53 0.54
N ALA A 222 4.80 -7.50 1.25
CA ALA A 222 4.09 -6.91 2.38
C ALA A 222 2.75 -6.27 1.99
N MET A 223 2.66 -5.66 0.81
CA MET A 223 1.41 -5.14 0.25
C MET A 223 0.36 -6.23 0.09
N ALA A 224 0.73 -7.40 -0.45
CA ALA A 224 -0.23 -8.50 -0.59
C ALA A 224 -0.69 -9.06 0.75
N TYR A 225 0.19 -9.13 1.75
CA TYR A 225 -0.18 -9.53 3.10
C TYR A 225 -1.22 -8.59 3.72
N ASN A 226 -1.16 -7.30 3.36
CA ASN A 226 -2.09 -6.25 3.79
C ASN A 226 -3.25 -6.03 2.79
N LYS A 227 -3.38 -6.87 1.75
CA LYS A 227 -4.39 -6.79 0.69
C LYS A 227 -4.43 -5.45 -0.09
N PHE A 228 -3.32 -4.71 -0.14
CA PHE A 228 -3.12 -3.65 -1.14
C PHE A 228 -3.09 -4.25 -2.55
N ASN A 229 -3.53 -3.48 -3.54
CA ASN A 229 -3.64 -3.94 -4.93
C ASN A 229 -3.10 -2.95 -5.96
N VAL A 230 -2.58 -1.79 -5.54
CA VAL A 230 -1.95 -0.82 -6.44
C VAL A 230 -0.58 -0.44 -5.89
N PHE A 231 0.45 -0.64 -6.69
CA PHE A 231 1.78 -0.08 -6.48
C PHE A 231 1.87 1.18 -7.35
N HIS A 232 1.81 2.34 -6.69
CA HIS A 232 2.02 3.62 -7.33
C HIS A 232 3.53 3.91 -7.32
N TRP A 233 4.15 3.78 -8.50
CA TRP A 233 5.59 3.93 -8.63
C TRP A 233 5.94 5.33 -9.10
N HIS A 234 6.25 6.20 -8.13
CA HIS A 234 6.84 7.51 -8.38
C HIS A 234 8.32 7.32 -8.74
N ILE A 235 8.56 7.14 -10.05
CA ILE A 235 9.82 6.56 -10.55
C ILE A 235 10.91 7.60 -10.84
N VAL A 236 10.53 8.85 -11.09
CA VAL A 236 11.43 9.96 -11.45
C VAL A 236 10.94 11.27 -10.84
N ASP A 237 11.86 12.18 -10.53
CA ASP A 237 11.57 13.51 -9.92
C ASP A 237 12.79 14.43 -10.12
N ASP A 238 12.84 15.60 -9.48
CA ASP A 238 13.92 16.58 -9.54
C ASP A 238 15.33 16.02 -9.31
N PRO A 239 15.59 15.22 -8.26
CA PRO A 239 16.96 14.82 -7.93
C PRO A 239 17.52 13.77 -8.90
N SER A 240 16.69 12.81 -9.34
CA SER A 240 17.18 11.72 -10.17
C SER A 240 16.17 11.17 -11.20
N PHE A 241 16.72 10.59 -12.27
CA PHE A 241 15.97 9.89 -13.31
C PHE A 241 16.48 8.43 -13.43
N PRO A 242 16.08 7.50 -12.55
CA PRO A 242 16.58 6.13 -12.55
C PRO A 242 15.95 5.24 -13.65
N TYR A 243 14.79 5.60 -14.20
CA TYR A 243 14.14 4.82 -15.26
C TYR A 243 14.97 4.80 -16.56
N GLN A 244 15.37 3.61 -17.02
CA GLN A 244 16.14 3.48 -18.27
C GLN A 244 15.23 3.44 -19.49
N SER A 245 14.90 4.60 -20.07
CA SER A 245 14.17 4.67 -21.34
C SER A 245 15.00 4.14 -22.52
N PRO A 246 14.53 3.12 -23.27
CA PRO A 246 15.16 2.72 -24.54
C PRO A 246 15.12 3.81 -25.61
N THR A 247 14.04 4.61 -25.67
CA THR A 247 13.87 5.69 -26.65
C THR A 247 14.75 6.89 -26.33
N PHE A 248 14.97 7.18 -25.04
CA PHE A 248 15.81 8.29 -24.57
C PHE A 248 16.87 7.83 -23.55
N PRO A 249 17.93 7.13 -23.98
CA PRO A 249 18.96 6.60 -23.08
C PRO A 249 19.71 7.67 -22.27
N ASN A 250 19.73 8.92 -22.76
CA ASN A 250 20.38 10.04 -22.08
C ASN A 250 19.65 10.46 -20.79
N LEU A 251 18.34 10.21 -20.68
CA LEU A 251 17.58 10.56 -19.46
C LEU A 251 18.17 9.87 -18.24
N SER A 252 18.38 8.56 -18.30
CA SER A 252 18.97 7.81 -17.18
C SER A 252 20.48 7.98 -17.05
N SER A 253 21.21 7.95 -18.17
CA SER A 253 22.69 8.03 -18.14
C SER A 253 23.22 9.39 -17.67
N MET A 254 22.42 10.45 -17.75
CA MET A 254 22.77 11.78 -17.25
C MET A 254 21.90 12.24 -16.06
N GLY A 255 20.71 11.68 -15.91
CA GLY A 255 19.73 12.08 -14.90
C GLY A 255 19.75 11.26 -13.61
N ALA A 256 20.19 10.00 -13.62
CA ALA A 256 20.25 9.17 -12.43
C ALA A 256 21.39 9.58 -11.48
N PHE A 257 21.31 9.14 -10.21
CA PHE A 257 22.42 9.31 -9.25
C PHE A 257 23.71 8.62 -9.70
N HIS A 258 23.59 7.46 -10.35
CA HIS A 258 24.71 6.76 -10.96
C HIS A 258 24.27 6.02 -12.22
N PRO A 259 24.96 6.18 -13.37
CA PRO A 259 24.51 5.67 -14.67
C PRO A 259 24.54 4.14 -14.86
N GLN A 260 24.77 3.37 -13.79
CA GLN A 260 24.82 1.90 -13.84
C GLN A 260 24.23 1.25 -12.60
N THR A 261 24.54 1.76 -11.40
CA THR A 261 24.13 1.11 -10.14
C THR A 261 22.80 1.60 -9.59
N HIS A 262 22.35 2.79 -10.00
CA HIS A 262 21.11 3.43 -9.50
C HIS A 262 20.13 3.62 -10.66
N ILE A 263 19.96 2.57 -11.46
CA ILE A 263 19.13 2.51 -12.65
C ILE A 263 18.11 1.39 -12.49
N TYR A 264 16.90 1.59 -13.02
CA TYR A 264 15.94 0.54 -13.30
C TYR A 264 16.00 0.19 -14.78
N THR A 265 16.65 -0.93 -15.09
CA THR A 265 16.70 -1.45 -16.45
C THR A 265 15.33 -1.96 -16.89
N MET A 266 15.14 -2.17 -18.19
CA MET A 266 13.91 -2.81 -18.68
C MET A 266 13.67 -4.21 -18.09
N SER A 267 14.73 -4.92 -17.71
CA SER A 267 14.59 -6.21 -17.02
C SER A 267 14.05 -6.01 -15.60
N ASP A 268 14.55 -5.00 -14.88
CA ASP A 268 14.09 -4.69 -13.51
C ASP A 268 12.63 -4.27 -13.50
N VAL A 269 12.24 -3.38 -14.42
CA VAL A 269 10.84 -2.92 -14.55
C VAL A 269 9.91 -4.10 -14.86
N LYS A 270 10.29 -4.99 -15.78
CA LYS A 270 9.52 -6.21 -16.08
C LYS A 270 9.45 -7.16 -14.89
N GLN A 271 10.52 -7.30 -14.12
CA GLN A 271 10.54 -8.12 -12.92
C GLN A 271 9.57 -7.59 -11.86
N VAL A 272 9.56 -6.27 -11.63
CA VAL A 272 8.63 -5.62 -10.69
C VAL A 272 7.18 -5.81 -11.15
N ILE A 273 6.89 -5.59 -12.43
CA ILE A 273 5.55 -5.76 -13.00
C ILE A 273 5.06 -7.21 -12.88
N GLU A 274 5.90 -8.19 -13.21
CA GLU A 274 5.51 -9.61 -13.13
C GLU A 274 5.36 -10.08 -11.68
N HIS A 275 6.25 -9.65 -10.78
CA HIS A 275 6.11 -9.94 -9.35
C HIS A 275 4.82 -9.33 -8.79
N ALA A 276 4.51 -8.07 -9.12
CA ALA A 276 3.26 -7.44 -8.72
C ALA A 276 2.04 -8.23 -9.26
N ARG A 277 2.05 -8.63 -10.54
CA ARG A 277 0.97 -9.41 -11.16
C ARG A 277 0.70 -10.73 -10.42
N LEU A 278 1.74 -11.48 -10.10
CA LEU A 278 1.65 -12.75 -9.36
C LEU A 278 1.13 -12.59 -7.90
N TRP A 279 1.13 -11.35 -7.38
CA TRP A 279 0.59 -10.96 -6.08
C TRP A 279 -0.77 -10.23 -6.20
N GLY A 280 -1.30 -10.10 -7.43
CA GLY A 280 -2.55 -9.40 -7.70
C GLY A 280 -2.44 -7.89 -7.46
N ILE A 281 -1.27 -7.31 -7.74
CA ILE A 281 -0.98 -5.89 -7.57
C ILE A 281 -0.79 -5.26 -8.96
N ARG A 282 -1.48 -4.14 -9.20
CA ARG A 282 -1.34 -3.27 -10.36
C ARG A 282 -0.10 -2.40 -10.20
N VAL A 283 0.62 -2.11 -11.27
CA VAL A 283 1.74 -1.15 -11.24
C VAL A 283 1.34 0.08 -12.05
N ILE A 284 1.11 1.19 -11.36
CA ILE A 284 0.79 2.48 -11.97
C ILE A 284 2.05 3.34 -11.90
N PRO A 285 2.72 3.60 -13.04
CA PRO A 285 3.88 4.48 -13.06
C PRO A 285 3.45 5.94 -12.96
N GLU A 286 4.24 6.74 -12.27
CA GLU A 286 4.16 8.19 -12.29
C GLU A 286 5.39 8.80 -12.95
N PHE A 287 5.12 9.59 -13.99
CA PHE A 287 6.11 10.43 -14.67
C PHE A 287 5.61 11.87 -14.59
N ASP A 288 5.87 12.48 -13.45
CA ASP A 288 5.33 13.78 -13.08
C ASP A 288 5.92 14.91 -13.94
N THR A 289 5.01 15.73 -14.48
CA THR A 289 5.33 16.93 -15.26
C THR A 289 4.20 17.97 -15.13
N PRO A 290 4.45 19.28 -15.30
CA PRO A 290 5.70 19.91 -15.71
C PRO A 290 6.63 20.28 -14.56
N GLY A 291 6.16 20.19 -13.30
CA GLY A 291 6.98 20.30 -12.10
C GLY A 291 7.96 19.12 -11.98
N HIS A 292 8.75 19.09 -10.91
CA HIS A 292 9.52 17.90 -10.51
C HIS A 292 10.35 17.22 -11.62
N THR A 293 10.94 18.02 -12.53
CA THR A 293 11.58 17.56 -13.77
C THR A 293 13.04 17.96 -13.92
N GLN A 294 13.71 18.46 -12.88
CA GLN A 294 15.11 18.91 -12.99
C GLN A 294 16.06 17.82 -13.52
N SER A 295 15.87 16.55 -13.13
CA SER A 295 16.68 15.42 -13.61
C SER A 295 16.51 15.15 -15.11
N TRP A 296 15.33 15.44 -15.66
CA TRP A 296 14.99 15.20 -17.06
C TRP A 296 15.81 16.10 -17.99
N GLY A 297 15.99 17.36 -17.59
CA GLY A 297 16.76 18.34 -18.36
C GLY A 297 18.23 17.98 -18.55
N LYS A 298 18.79 17.13 -17.68
CA LYS A 298 20.17 16.63 -17.82
C LYS A 298 20.32 15.73 -19.05
N GLY A 299 19.29 14.92 -19.35
CA GLY A 299 19.30 13.98 -20.48
C GLY A 299 18.59 14.47 -21.74
N GLN A 300 17.73 15.49 -21.62
CA GLN A 300 17.00 16.09 -22.74
C GLN A 300 17.24 17.61 -22.80
N PRO A 301 18.28 18.06 -23.53
CA PRO A 301 18.56 19.48 -23.71
C PRO A 301 17.39 20.24 -24.35
N GLY A 302 17.10 21.43 -23.83
CA GLY A 302 16.02 22.29 -24.31
C GLY A 302 14.62 21.91 -23.83
N LEU A 303 14.47 20.88 -23.00
CA LEU A 303 13.18 20.51 -22.39
C LEU A 303 12.74 21.50 -21.30
N LEU A 304 13.66 21.84 -20.38
CA LEU A 304 13.35 22.68 -19.22
C LEU A 304 13.44 24.17 -19.56
N THR A 305 12.65 24.97 -18.85
CA THR A 305 12.69 26.43 -18.99
C THR A 305 13.97 26.98 -18.38
N ALA A 306 14.76 27.74 -19.17
CA ALA A 306 15.85 28.55 -18.62
C ALA A 306 15.29 29.74 -17.83
N CYS A 307 15.71 29.88 -16.57
CA CYS A 307 15.30 31.00 -15.73
C CYS A 307 16.17 32.24 -15.98
N TYR A 308 15.65 33.42 -15.65
CA TYR A 308 16.31 34.70 -15.86
C TYR A 308 16.40 35.50 -14.57
N LYS A 309 17.51 36.24 -14.40
CA LYS A 309 17.69 37.25 -13.37
C LYS A 309 17.83 38.61 -14.04
N GLY A 310 16.71 39.32 -14.18
CA GLY A 310 16.65 40.51 -15.03
C GLY A 310 16.68 40.12 -16.50
N SER A 311 17.60 40.69 -17.28
CA SER A 311 17.72 40.42 -18.72
C SER A 311 18.68 39.28 -19.07
N VAL A 312 19.34 38.66 -18.08
CA VAL A 312 20.34 37.59 -18.31
C VAL A 312 19.84 36.23 -17.79
N PRO A 313 20.17 35.12 -18.47
CA PRO A 313 19.92 33.78 -17.94
C PRO A 313 20.61 33.59 -16.59
N SER A 314 19.91 32.99 -15.62
CA SER A 314 20.45 32.74 -14.27
C SER A 314 21.40 31.54 -14.20
N GLY A 315 21.41 30.70 -15.23
CA GLY A 315 22.09 29.40 -15.23
C GLY A 315 21.30 28.29 -14.54
N THR A 316 20.10 28.58 -14.03
CA THR A 316 19.19 27.60 -13.42
C THR A 316 18.02 27.29 -14.35
N PHE A 317 17.41 26.13 -14.16
CA PHE A 317 16.25 25.69 -14.90
C PHE A 317 15.02 25.57 -14.01
N GLY A 318 13.84 25.70 -14.58
CA GLY A 318 12.55 25.51 -13.92
C GLY A 318 11.75 24.38 -14.55
N PRO A 319 10.41 24.45 -14.48
CA PRO A 319 9.54 23.43 -15.06
C PRO A 319 9.77 23.23 -16.57
N VAL A 320 9.27 22.10 -17.09
CA VAL A 320 9.20 21.81 -18.53
C VAL A 320 8.70 23.04 -19.28
N ASN A 321 9.32 23.37 -20.41
CA ASN A 321 8.95 24.53 -21.21
C ASN A 321 7.71 24.20 -22.07
N PRO A 322 6.54 24.78 -21.76
CA PRO A 322 5.29 24.43 -22.43
C PRO A 322 5.08 25.20 -23.74
N MET A 323 5.95 26.16 -24.08
CA MET A 323 5.81 26.94 -25.30
C MET A 323 6.35 26.20 -26.54
N LEU A 324 7.17 25.17 -26.33
CA LEU A 324 7.92 24.50 -27.40
C LEU A 324 7.19 23.24 -27.89
N ASN A 325 7.00 23.14 -29.21
CA ASN A 325 6.46 21.93 -29.84
C ASN A 325 7.34 20.70 -29.59
N THR A 326 8.66 20.90 -29.47
CA THR A 326 9.62 19.83 -29.17
C THR A 326 9.37 19.18 -27.81
N SER A 327 8.85 19.92 -26.83
CA SER A 327 8.44 19.36 -25.53
C SER A 327 7.32 18.34 -25.70
N TYR A 328 6.29 18.66 -26.49
CA TYR A 328 5.17 17.75 -26.74
C TYR A 328 5.55 16.57 -27.64
N GLN A 329 6.48 16.75 -28.58
CA GLN A 329 7.04 15.66 -29.38
C GLN A 329 7.81 14.67 -28.49
N PHE A 330 8.65 15.18 -27.59
CA PHE A 330 9.34 14.38 -26.59
C PHE A 330 8.36 13.63 -25.69
N MET A 331 7.36 14.31 -25.12
CA MET A 331 6.34 13.68 -24.28
C MET A 331 5.56 12.60 -25.03
N SER A 332 5.18 12.86 -26.29
CA SER A 332 4.47 11.87 -27.12
C SER A 332 5.29 10.59 -27.32
N MET A 333 6.58 10.72 -27.62
CA MET A 333 7.47 9.57 -27.78
C MET A 333 7.70 8.82 -26.46
N LEU A 334 7.94 9.55 -25.37
CA LEU A 334 8.20 8.94 -24.06
C LEU A 334 6.95 8.23 -23.51
N PHE A 335 5.77 8.88 -23.55
CA PHE A 335 4.55 8.26 -23.06
C PHE A 335 4.06 7.10 -23.94
N ASN A 336 4.39 7.08 -25.24
CA ASN A 336 4.15 5.91 -26.09
C ASN A 336 5.02 4.70 -25.69
N GLU A 337 6.26 4.95 -25.25
CA GLU A 337 7.09 3.90 -24.65
C GLU A 337 6.50 3.44 -23.31
N ILE A 338 6.20 4.37 -22.40
CA ILE A 338 5.65 4.06 -21.07
C ILE A 338 4.35 3.26 -21.19
N SER A 339 3.46 3.63 -22.12
CA SER A 339 2.19 2.93 -22.34
C SER A 339 2.37 1.49 -22.83
N SER A 340 3.49 1.21 -23.51
CA SER A 340 3.87 -0.12 -23.98
C SER A 340 4.60 -0.95 -22.91
N VAL A 341 5.36 -0.30 -22.02
CA VAL A 341 6.09 -0.95 -20.92
C VAL A 341 5.17 -1.31 -19.77
N PHE A 342 4.26 -0.41 -19.38
CA PHE A 342 3.38 -0.59 -18.24
C PHE A 342 1.97 -1.01 -18.71
N PRO A 343 1.50 -2.22 -18.33
CA PRO A 343 0.25 -2.77 -18.84
C PRO A 343 -1.00 -2.12 -18.23
N ASP A 344 -0.90 -1.47 -17.07
CA ASP A 344 -2.07 -0.87 -16.39
C ASP A 344 -2.76 0.17 -17.28
N SER A 345 -4.09 0.24 -17.22
CA SER A 345 -4.88 1.19 -18.02
C SER A 345 -4.66 2.63 -17.61
N TYR A 346 -4.12 2.89 -16.42
CA TYR A 346 -3.86 4.22 -15.89
C TYR A 346 -2.38 4.56 -15.91
N LEU A 347 -2.09 5.84 -16.19
CA LEU A 347 -0.78 6.46 -15.97
C LEU A 347 -0.97 7.68 -15.07
N HIS A 348 -0.12 7.83 -14.05
CA HIS A 348 -0.11 9.04 -13.23
C HIS A 348 0.77 10.09 -13.90
N LEU A 349 0.18 11.25 -14.20
CA LEU A 349 0.83 12.34 -14.92
C LEU A 349 1.42 13.39 -13.98
N GLY A 350 1.20 13.21 -12.68
CA GLY A 350 1.56 14.15 -11.63
C GLY A 350 0.79 15.45 -11.77
N GLY A 351 1.52 16.55 -11.96
CA GLY A 351 0.97 17.90 -12.17
C GLY A 351 0.82 18.70 -10.89
N ASP A 352 1.55 18.36 -9.83
CA ASP A 352 1.57 19.08 -8.55
C ASP A 352 2.65 20.17 -8.49
N GLU A 353 2.49 21.07 -7.51
CA GLU A 353 3.49 22.04 -7.02
C GLU A 353 4.27 22.85 -8.07
N VAL A 354 3.69 23.12 -9.24
CA VAL A 354 4.38 23.84 -10.32
C VAL A 354 4.72 25.27 -9.90
N ASN A 355 6.00 25.55 -9.74
CA ASN A 355 6.49 26.88 -9.42
C ASN A 355 6.62 27.77 -10.68
N PHE A 356 5.73 28.76 -10.82
CA PHE A 356 5.69 29.65 -11.98
C PHE A 356 6.81 30.72 -12.01
N ALA A 357 7.65 30.84 -10.98
CA ALA A 357 8.65 31.92 -10.92
C ALA A 357 9.62 31.90 -12.10
N CYS A 358 10.07 30.72 -12.53
CA CYS A 358 10.97 30.58 -13.66
C CYS A 358 10.30 30.95 -14.98
N TRP A 359 9.07 30.47 -15.23
CA TRP A 359 8.26 30.87 -16.38
C TRP A 359 8.04 32.38 -16.43
N LYS A 360 7.74 32.99 -15.26
CA LYS A 360 7.57 34.43 -15.15
C LYS A 360 8.84 35.21 -15.44
N SER A 361 10.00 34.64 -15.14
CA SER A 361 11.28 35.30 -15.44
C SER A 361 11.65 35.25 -16.92
N ASN A 362 11.20 34.23 -17.67
CA ASN A 362 11.66 33.96 -19.02
C ASN A 362 10.97 34.87 -20.08
N PRO A 363 11.71 35.68 -20.86
CA PRO A 363 11.13 36.61 -21.85
C PRO A 363 10.35 35.94 -22.97
N ASP A 364 10.78 34.78 -23.45
CA ASP A 364 10.12 34.07 -24.55
C ASP A 364 8.77 33.50 -24.09
N ILE A 365 8.72 32.99 -22.86
CA ILE A 365 7.45 32.57 -22.26
C ILE A 365 6.53 33.76 -22.04
N GLN A 366 7.03 34.92 -21.59
CA GLN A 366 6.20 36.12 -21.49
C GLN A 366 5.63 36.54 -22.86
N GLN A 367 6.40 36.39 -23.94
CA GLN A 367 5.91 36.65 -25.31
C GLN A 367 4.85 35.63 -25.72
N PHE A 368 5.03 34.35 -25.39
CA PHE A 368 4.06 33.29 -25.63
C PHE A 368 2.75 33.54 -24.85
N MET A 369 2.84 33.94 -23.58
CA MET A 369 1.69 34.32 -22.74
C MET A 369 0.86 35.44 -23.37
N LYS A 370 1.52 36.45 -23.95
CA LYS A 370 0.86 37.52 -24.70
C LYS A 370 0.18 36.99 -25.97
N LYS A 371 0.89 36.17 -26.75
CA LYS A 371 0.37 35.56 -27.99
C LYS A 371 -0.88 34.71 -27.74
N MET A 372 -0.90 33.94 -26.65
CA MET A 372 -2.01 33.07 -26.28
C MET A 372 -3.15 33.79 -25.55
N GLY A 373 -2.97 35.07 -25.20
CA GLY A 373 -3.97 35.82 -24.43
C GLY A 373 -4.11 35.35 -22.98
N PHE A 374 -3.08 34.71 -22.41
CA PHE A 374 -3.09 34.25 -21.02
C PHE A 374 -2.81 35.38 -20.01
N GLY A 375 -2.28 36.51 -20.47
CA GLY A 375 -1.96 37.65 -19.62
C GLY A 375 -0.84 37.31 -18.65
N THR A 376 -1.07 37.50 -17.34
CA THR A 376 -0.13 37.17 -16.26
C THR A 376 -0.55 35.95 -15.45
N ASP A 377 -1.58 35.21 -15.90
CA ASP A 377 -2.10 34.05 -15.19
C ASP A 377 -1.42 32.77 -15.68
N TYR A 378 -0.30 32.42 -15.05
CA TYR A 378 0.52 31.26 -15.41
C TYR A 378 -0.17 29.92 -15.15
N ARG A 379 -1.26 29.89 -14.37
CA ARG A 379 -2.11 28.69 -14.23
C ARG A 379 -2.69 28.30 -15.59
N LYS A 380 -3.05 29.25 -16.44
CA LYS A 380 -3.53 28.96 -17.81
C LYS A 380 -2.44 28.33 -18.69
N LEU A 381 -1.17 28.66 -18.44
CA LEU A 381 -0.04 28.07 -19.16
C LEU A 381 0.19 26.63 -18.72
N GLU A 382 0.10 26.36 -17.42
CA GLU A 382 0.08 25.01 -16.88
C GLU A 382 -1.12 24.21 -17.42
N SER A 383 -2.33 24.78 -17.41
CA SER A 383 -3.51 24.14 -18.01
C SER A 383 -3.27 23.79 -19.47
N PHE A 384 -2.70 24.72 -20.24
CA PHE A 384 -2.34 24.46 -21.64
C PHE A 384 -1.37 23.29 -21.78
N TYR A 385 -0.38 23.17 -20.90
CA TYR A 385 0.54 22.04 -20.89
C TYR A 385 -0.18 20.71 -20.58
N ILE A 386 -0.89 20.65 -19.47
CA ILE A 386 -1.52 19.42 -18.97
C ILE A 386 -2.62 18.96 -19.94
N GLU A 387 -3.42 19.88 -20.51
CA GLU A 387 -4.42 19.54 -21.53
C GLU A 387 -3.82 18.85 -22.75
N ASN A 388 -2.63 19.30 -23.21
CA ASN A 388 -1.95 18.66 -24.34
C ASN A 388 -1.34 17.31 -23.96
N LEU A 389 -0.80 17.18 -22.74
CA LEU A 389 -0.28 15.92 -22.24
C LEU A 389 -1.38 14.87 -22.09
N VAL A 390 -2.52 15.24 -21.52
CA VAL A 390 -3.68 14.35 -21.38
C VAL A 390 -4.18 13.91 -22.76
N LYS A 391 -4.24 14.80 -23.77
CA LYS A 391 -4.59 14.40 -25.15
C LYS A 391 -3.64 13.36 -25.73
N ILE A 392 -2.33 13.47 -25.46
CA ILE A 392 -1.34 12.47 -25.87
C ILE A 392 -1.66 11.13 -25.23
N VAL A 393 -1.89 11.10 -23.91
CA VAL A 393 -2.15 9.87 -23.14
C VAL A 393 -3.48 9.23 -23.54
N THR A 394 -4.53 10.03 -23.75
CA THR A 394 -5.83 9.54 -24.26
C THR A 394 -5.68 8.93 -25.65
N ALA A 395 -4.87 9.52 -26.55
CA ALA A 395 -4.61 8.96 -27.87
C ALA A 395 -3.87 7.61 -27.84
N LEU A 396 -3.20 7.30 -26.72
CA LEU A 396 -2.57 6.01 -26.45
C LEU A 396 -3.51 4.99 -25.78
N ASN A 397 -4.81 5.30 -25.68
CA ASN A 397 -5.84 4.48 -25.00
C ASN A 397 -5.50 4.22 -23.52
N LYS A 398 -4.91 5.20 -22.83
CA LYS A 398 -4.65 5.18 -21.39
C LYS A 398 -5.48 6.25 -20.70
N ASN A 399 -5.88 5.97 -19.47
CA ASN A 399 -6.57 6.89 -18.59
C ASN A 399 -5.56 7.68 -17.75
N SER A 400 -5.89 8.92 -17.40
CA SER A 400 -5.01 9.78 -16.63
C SER A 400 -5.39 9.80 -15.14
N LEU A 401 -4.38 9.67 -14.29
CA LEU A 401 -4.41 10.08 -12.88
C LEU A 401 -3.61 11.37 -12.73
N VAL A 402 -4.11 12.31 -11.94
CA VAL A 402 -3.48 13.61 -11.71
C VAL A 402 -3.58 14.01 -10.24
N TRP A 403 -2.60 14.76 -9.74
CA TRP A 403 -2.72 15.41 -8.43
C TRP A 403 -3.77 16.53 -8.47
N GLN A 404 -4.25 16.92 -7.28
CA GLN A 404 -5.39 17.83 -7.14
C GLN A 404 -5.20 19.20 -7.80
N GLU A 405 -3.97 19.70 -7.93
CA GLU A 405 -3.67 20.99 -8.56
C GLU A 405 -4.28 21.14 -9.95
N VAL A 406 -4.33 20.05 -10.71
CA VAL A 406 -4.94 20.03 -12.05
C VAL A 406 -6.43 20.37 -11.98
N PHE A 407 -7.12 19.87 -10.95
CA PHE A 407 -8.52 20.20 -10.68
C PHE A 407 -8.64 21.62 -10.10
N ASP A 408 -7.81 21.97 -9.11
CA ASP A 408 -7.81 23.27 -8.42
C ASP A 408 -7.61 24.44 -9.40
N ASN A 409 -6.77 24.23 -10.42
CA ASN A 409 -6.48 25.20 -11.47
C ASN A 409 -7.48 25.16 -12.65
N ALA A 410 -8.58 24.40 -12.51
CA ALA A 410 -9.67 24.29 -13.48
C ALA A 410 -9.21 23.87 -14.89
N VAL A 411 -8.22 22.97 -14.95
CA VAL A 411 -7.73 22.40 -16.21
C VAL A 411 -8.82 21.55 -16.86
N LYS A 412 -9.02 21.68 -18.18
CA LYS A 412 -10.04 20.89 -18.88
C LYS A 412 -9.53 19.48 -19.17
N VAL A 413 -9.82 18.56 -18.27
CA VAL A 413 -9.49 17.14 -18.42
C VAL A 413 -10.71 16.29 -18.81
N PRO A 414 -10.52 15.14 -19.49
CA PRO A 414 -11.58 14.16 -19.75
C PRO A 414 -12.28 13.71 -18.47
N ALA A 415 -13.59 13.40 -18.56
CA ALA A 415 -14.43 13.06 -17.42
C ALA A 415 -14.02 11.74 -16.71
N ASP A 416 -13.26 10.87 -17.39
CA ASP A 416 -12.71 9.63 -16.85
C ASP A 416 -11.36 9.81 -16.15
N THR A 417 -10.81 11.04 -16.13
CA THR A 417 -9.64 11.41 -15.34
C THR A 417 -9.93 11.21 -13.85
N VAL A 418 -8.96 10.63 -13.14
CA VAL A 418 -9.03 10.44 -11.69
C VAL A 418 -8.20 11.51 -11.00
N VAL A 419 -8.79 12.21 -10.05
CA VAL A 419 -8.11 13.24 -9.25
C VAL A 419 -7.63 12.64 -7.94
N HIS A 420 -6.38 12.90 -7.56
CA HIS A 420 -5.77 12.41 -6.34
C HIS A 420 -5.60 13.55 -5.32
N VAL A 421 -6.41 13.54 -4.25
CA VAL A 421 -6.44 14.55 -3.20
C VAL A 421 -5.39 14.26 -2.15
N TRP A 422 -4.43 15.18 -2.00
CA TRP A 422 -3.23 14.98 -1.19
C TRP A 422 -2.94 16.11 -0.20
N LYS A 423 -3.61 17.26 -0.32
CA LYS A 423 -3.30 18.47 0.47
C LYS A 423 -4.26 18.68 1.62
N GLY A 424 -3.70 19.32 2.64
CA GLY A 424 -4.47 19.96 3.69
C GLY A 424 -4.88 19.03 4.83
N ASN A 425 -5.45 19.65 5.86
CA ASN A 425 -6.00 18.96 7.02
C ASN A 425 -7.37 18.35 6.72
N LYS A 426 -8.01 17.76 7.73
CA LYS A 426 -9.31 17.09 7.61
C LYS A 426 -10.37 17.93 6.96
N GLU A 427 -10.51 19.19 7.35
CA GLU A 427 -11.52 20.08 6.81
C GLU A 427 -11.24 20.37 5.33
N GLN A 428 -9.98 20.62 4.99
CA GLN A 428 -9.54 20.97 3.64
C GLN A 428 -9.69 19.79 2.67
N TYR A 429 -9.13 18.62 2.98
CA TYR A 429 -9.25 17.48 2.07
C TYR A 429 -10.70 17.00 1.97
N SER A 430 -11.52 17.12 3.02
CA SER A 430 -12.94 16.74 2.97
C SER A 430 -13.72 17.67 2.04
N GLN A 431 -13.42 18.97 2.07
CA GLN A 431 -14.00 19.93 1.13
C GLN A 431 -13.53 19.65 -0.30
N GLU A 432 -12.25 19.30 -0.49
CA GLU A 432 -11.72 18.98 -1.82
C GLU A 432 -12.37 17.72 -2.41
N MET A 433 -12.51 16.66 -1.61
CA MET A 433 -13.24 15.44 -1.99
C MET A 433 -14.69 15.76 -2.40
N SER A 434 -15.37 16.68 -1.69
CA SER A 434 -16.71 17.15 -2.05
C SER A 434 -16.71 17.91 -3.39
N SER A 435 -15.74 18.79 -3.63
CA SER A 435 -15.65 19.60 -4.84
C SER A 435 -15.36 18.74 -6.08
N VAL A 436 -14.38 17.83 -5.99
CA VAL A 436 -13.99 16.92 -7.07
C VAL A 436 -15.17 16.01 -7.46
N THR A 437 -15.83 15.40 -6.48
CA THR A 437 -16.97 14.50 -6.73
C THR A 437 -18.21 15.26 -7.22
N ALA A 438 -18.41 16.51 -6.80
CA ALA A 438 -19.42 17.39 -7.37
C ALA A 438 -19.12 17.80 -8.82
N GLY A 439 -17.85 17.87 -9.20
CA GLY A 439 -17.40 18.01 -10.58
C GLY A 439 -17.62 16.76 -11.44
N GLY A 440 -18.07 15.64 -10.86
CA GLY A 440 -18.32 14.38 -11.55
C GLY A 440 -17.08 13.51 -11.77
N PHE A 441 -15.94 13.87 -11.17
CA PHE A 441 -14.70 13.12 -11.30
C PHE A 441 -14.59 12.01 -10.27
N LYS A 442 -13.95 10.92 -10.68
CA LYS A 442 -13.48 9.88 -9.76
C LYS A 442 -12.34 10.44 -8.90
N VAL A 443 -12.28 10.01 -7.65
CA VAL A 443 -11.33 10.58 -6.68
C VAL A 443 -10.61 9.50 -5.85
N LEU A 444 -9.34 9.77 -5.56
CA LEU A 444 -8.50 9.05 -4.60
C LEU A 444 -8.09 9.97 -3.46
N LEU A 445 -7.97 9.40 -2.25
CA LEU A 445 -7.51 10.12 -1.06
C LEU A 445 -6.13 9.62 -0.62
N SER A 446 -5.18 10.53 -0.41
CA SER A 446 -3.93 10.24 0.30
C SER A 446 -3.53 11.29 1.32
N ALA A 447 -4.18 12.46 1.34
CA ALA A 447 -3.84 13.59 2.23
C ALA A 447 -3.57 13.20 3.70
N PRO A 448 -4.39 12.37 4.38
CA PRO A 448 -4.13 12.00 5.77
C PRO A 448 -3.15 10.81 5.94
N TRP A 449 -2.61 10.27 4.85
CA TRP A 449 -1.82 9.04 4.82
C TRP A 449 -0.40 9.25 4.27
N TYR A 450 0.18 10.42 4.55
CA TYR A 450 1.58 10.74 4.29
C TYR A 450 2.49 10.08 5.32
N LEU A 451 2.88 8.84 5.06
CA LEU A 451 3.68 8.03 5.97
C LEU A 451 5.15 8.49 6.03
N ASN A 452 5.62 9.25 5.05
CA ASN A 452 6.93 9.91 5.13
C ASN A 452 7.00 10.90 6.32
N VAL A 453 5.87 11.51 6.69
CA VAL A 453 5.75 12.37 7.89
C VAL A 453 5.62 11.48 9.13
N ILE A 454 6.68 11.41 9.92
CA ILE A 454 6.72 10.61 11.15
C ILE A 454 6.43 11.48 12.37
N ASN A 455 5.73 10.91 13.36
CA ASN A 455 5.50 11.52 14.65
C ASN A 455 5.85 10.54 15.77
N TYR A 456 6.27 11.04 16.93
CA TYR A 456 6.47 10.20 18.10
C TYR A 456 5.12 9.66 18.60
N GLY A 457 5.04 8.34 18.85
CA GLY A 457 3.86 7.67 19.38
C GLY A 457 3.19 6.74 18.37
N GLN A 458 1.90 6.48 18.58
CA GLN A 458 1.11 5.51 17.82
C GLN A 458 0.38 6.18 16.65
N ASP A 459 1.12 6.79 15.74
CA ASP A 459 0.60 7.53 14.57
C ASP A 459 -0.25 6.66 13.61
N TRP A 460 -0.10 5.33 13.64
CA TRP A 460 -0.97 4.38 12.94
C TRP A 460 -2.46 4.57 13.30
N MET A 461 -2.77 4.99 14.52
CA MET A 461 -4.15 5.23 14.95
C MET A 461 -4.79 6.39 14.21
N GLU A 462 -4.02 7.43 13.86
CA GLU A 462 -4.54 8.58 13.13
C GLU A 462 -4.87 8.18 11.69
N ALA A 463 -3.99 7.42 11.03
CA ALA A 463 -4.26 6.85 9.71
C ALA A 463 -5.49 5.91 9.73
N TYR A 464 -5.63 5.11 10.79
CA TYR A 464 -6.73 4.16 10.95
C TYR A 464 -8.10 4.82 11.14
N LYS A 465 -8.18 5.97 11.84
CA LYS A 465 -9.43 6.69 12.12
C LYS A 465 -10.01 7.45 10.93
N VAL A 466 -9.25 7.62 9.86
CA VAL A 466 -9.70 8.34 8.67
C VAL A 466 -10.90 7.62 8.07
N GLU A 467 -11.99 8.34 7.83
CA GLU A 467 -13.15 7.84 7.10
C GLU A 467 -13.21 8.50 5.71
N PRO A 468 -12.85 7.79 4.62
CA PRO A 468 -12.76 8.39 3.27
C PRO A 468 -14.08 8.95 2.73
N LEU A 469 -15.23 8.43 3.18
CA LEU A 469 -16.56 8.93 2.82
C LEU A 469 -17.10 9.97 3.82
N GLY A 470 -16.25 10.43 4.76
CA GLY A 470 -16.57 11.37 5.83
C GLY A 470 -16.69 12.83 5.41
N PHE A 471 -17.07 13.09 4.15
CA PHE A 471 -17.33 14.43 3.61
C PHE A 471 -18.80 14.63 3.24
N ASN A 472 -19.18 15.88 3.01
CA ASN A 472 -20.53 16.25 2.58
C ASN A 472 -20.72 15.92 1.10
N GLY A 473 -21.71 15.08 0.77
CA GLY A 473 -22.02 14.73 -0.62
C GLY A 473 -23.16 13.71 -0.71
N THR A 474 -23.78 13.63 -1.88
CA THR A 474 -24.84 12.65 -2.18
C THR A 474 -24.30 11.23 -2.24
N ALA A 475 -25.19 10.23 -2.24
CA ALA A 475 -24.78 8.84 -2.40
C ALA A 475 -24.07 8.59 -3.74
N GLU A 476 -24.48 9.29 -4.80
CA GLU A 476 -23.88 9.23 -6.13
C GLU A 476 -22.47 9.83 -6.14
N GLN A 477 -22.28 10.96 -5.48
CA GLN A 477 -20.95 11.57 -5.32
C GLN A 477 -19.99 10.65 -4.56
N LYS A 478 -20.46 10.02 -3.49
CA LYS A 478 -19.65 9.08 -2.69
C LYS A 478 -19.25 7.82 -3.47
N LYS A 479 -20.02 7.40 -4.48
CA LYS A 479 -19.66 6.28 -5.39
C LYS A 479 -18.49 6.61 -6.33
N LEU A 480 -18.14 7.89 -6.49
CA LEU A 480 -16.97 8.31 -7.28
C LEU A 480 -15.65 8.14 -6.52
N VAL A 481 -15.70 7.90 -5.20
CA VAL A 481 -14.51 7.61 -4.38
C VAL A 481 -14.03 6.19 -4.69
N MET A 482 -12.88 6.08 -5.35
CA MET A 482 -12.31 4.79 -5.74
C MET A 482 -11.53 4.10 -4.62
N GLY A 483 -11.16 4.85 -3.58
CA GLY A 483 -10.31 4.41 -2.50
C GLY A 483 -9.22 5.44 -2.21
N GLY A 484 -7.99 4.98 -2.03
CA GLY A 484 -6.88 5.88 -1.75
C GLY A 484 -5.56 5.17 -1.57
N GLU A 485 -4.56 5.94 -1.16
CA GLU A 485 -3.16 5.50 -1.13
C GLU A 485 -2.43 5.95 0.12
N ALA A 486 -1.56 5.08 0.65
CA ALA A 486 -0.57 5.50 1.63
C ALA A 486 0.69 5.97 0.89
N CYS A 487 1.22 7.15 1.23
CA CYS A 487 2.33 7.74 0.51
C CYS A 487 3.64 7.66 1.30
N MET A 488 4.69 7.12 0.67
CA MET A 488 6.04 7.10 1.21
C MET A 488 7.00 7.85 0.28
N TRP A 489 6.94 9.18 0.35
CA TRP A 489 7.90 10.06 -0.30
C TRP A 489 9.32 9.86 0.24
N GLY A 490 10.30 10.08 -0.62
CA GLY A 490 11.64 9.53 -0.49
C GLY A 490 12.67 10.50 0.10
N GLU A 491 12.33 11.73 0.47
CA GLU A 491 13.32 12.74 0.91
C GLU A 491 14.16 12.27 2.11
N TYR A 492 13.60 11.42 2.95
CA TYR A 492 14.23 10.86 4.15
C TYR A 492 14.18 9.33 4.22
N VAL A 493 13.88 8.69 3.08
CA VAL A 493 13.59 7.26 3.03
C VAL A 493 14.38 6.60 1.91
N ASP A 494 15.17 5.60 2.28
CA ASP A 494 15.88 4.71 1.37
C ASP A 494 15.78 3.26 1.90
N ALA A 495 16.50 2.32 1.30
CA ALA A 495 16.47 0.91 1.70
C ALA A 495 16.83 0.66 3.18
N THR A 496 17.52 1.59 3.86
CA THR A 496 17.96 1.40 5.26
C THR A 496 16.80 1.49 6.25
N ASN A 497 15.77 2.28 5.92
CA ASN A 497 14.67 2.60 6.83
C ASN A 497 13.26 2.44 6.22
N LEU A 498 13.14 2.12 4.92
CA LEU A 498 11.88 1.96 4.21
C LEU A 498 10.92 1.00 4.92
N THR A 499 11.31 -0.27 5.06
CA THR A 499 10.45 -1.33 5.60
C THR A 499 9.96 -1.03 7.03
N PRO A 500 10.81 -0.69 8.01
CA PRO A 500 10.33 -0.37 9.36
C PRO A 500 9.49 0.89 9.40
N ARG A 501 9.76 1.88 8.54
CA ARG A 501 8.93 3.10 8.47
C ARG A 501 7.56 2.78 7.86
N LEU A 502 7.48 1.96 6.83
CA LEU A 502 6.21 1.58 6.19
C LEU A 502 5.34 0.72 7.09
N TRP A 503 5.89 -0.37 7.61
CA TRP A 503 5.11 -1.42 8.24
C TRP A 503 5.30 -1.41 9.76
N PRO A 504 4.22 -1.53 10.56
CA PRO A 504 2.84 -1.85 10.17
C PRO A 504 1.94 -0.63 9.91
N ARG A 505 2.46 0.60 9.86
CA ARG A 505 1.64 1.83 9.72
C ARG A 505 0.79 1.84 8.45
N ALA A 506 1.34 1.42 7.31
CA ALA A 506 0.58 1.25 6.08
C ALA A 506 -0.52 0.17 6.20
N GLY A 507 -0.38 -0.79 7.12
CA GLY A 507 -1.42 -1.77 7.41
C GLY A 507 -2.70 -1.13 7.95
N ALA A 508 -2.60 -0.03 8.71
CA ALA A 508 -3.75 0.76 9.15
C ALA A 508 -4.58 1.29 7.98
N VAL A 509 -3.90 1.80 6.94
CA VAL A 509 -4.53 2.26 5.71
C VAL A 509 -5.12 1.09 4.92
N GLY A 510 -4.41 -0.04 4.86
CA GLY A 510 -4.87 -1.26 4.20
C GLY A 510 -6.20 -1.77 4.77
N GLU A 511 -6.34 -1.79 6.10
CA GLU A 511 -7.59 -2.19 6.74
C GLU A 511 -8.72 -1.18 6.51
N ARG A 512 -8.44 0.12 6.62
CA ARG A 512 -9.44 1.16 6.35
C ARG A 512 -9.99 1.09 4.92
N LEU A 513 -9.17 0.70 3.96
CA LEU A 513 -9.55 0.60 2.56
C LEU A 513 -10.18 -0.76 2.18
N TRP A 514 -9.99 -1.80 3.00
CA TRP A 514 -10.55 -3.14 2.78
C TRP A 514 -11.85 -3.37 3.55
N SER A 515 -11.84 -3.12 4.86
CA SER A 515 -12.85 -3.60 5.80
C SER A 515 -14.06 -2.66 5.92
N ASP A 516 -15.15 -3.20 6.43
CA ASP A 516 -16.33 -2.41 6.82
C ASP A 516 -15.98 -1.45 7.96
N GLU A 517 -16.27 -0.17 7.77
CA GLU A 517 -16.04 0.87 8.78
C GLU A 517 -16.76 0.57 10.09
N ALA A 518 -18.00 0.05 10.03
CA ALA A 518 -18.80 -0.21 11.21
C ALA A 518 -18.14 -1.25 12.14
N GLN A 519 -17.33 -2.14 11.58
CA GLN A 519 -16.64 -3.21 12.31
C GLN A 519 -15.22 -2.82 12.73
N THR A 520 -14.64 -1.79 12.11
CA THR A 520 -13.24 -1.35 12.31
C THR A 520 -13.13 0.03 12.94
N SER A 521 -14.09 0.41 13.79
CA SER A 521 -14.09 1.70 14.52
C SER A 521 -13.40 1.64 15.89
N ASN A 522 -13.25 0.44 16.48
CA ASN A 522 -12.64 0.25 17.79
C ASN A 522 -11.10 0.08 17.68
N LEU A 523 -10.35 0.93 18.40
CA LEU A 523 -8.88 0.93 18.37
C LEU A 523 -8.25 -0.15 19.23
N ASP A 524 -8.89 -0.56 20.33
CA ASP A 524 -8.35 -1.59 21.22
C ASP A 524 -8.35 -2.93 20.48
N THR A 525 -9.48 -3.27 19.85
CA THR A 525 -9.58 -4.48 19.03
C THR A 525 -8.74 -4.40 17.75
N ALA A 526 -8.42 -3.21 17.26
CA ALA A 526 -7.48 -3.05 16.15
C ALA A 526 -6.02 -3.27 16.59
N TYR A 527 -5.65 -2.73 17.75
CA TYR A 527 -4.30 -2.85 18.30
C TYR A 527 -3.90 -4.33 18.49
N ASP A 528 -4.75 -5.13 19.12
CA ASP A 528 -4.45 -6.54 19.40
C ASP A 528 -4.17 -7.32 18.12
N ARG A 529 -4.97 -7.07 17.07
CA ARG A 529 -4.82 -7.74 15.77
C ARG A 529 -3.62 -7.24 15.00
N LEU A 530 -3.39 -5.93 14.99
CA LEU A 530 -2.25 -5.34 14.28
C LEU A 530 -0.92 -5.73 14.94
N ALA A 531 -0.89 -5.86 16.27
CA ALA A 531 0.29 -6.32 17.02
C ALA A 531 0.63 -7.77 16.66
N GLU A 532 -0.38 -8.65 16.63
CA GLU A 532 -0.23 -10.04 16.20
C GLU A 532 0.23 -10.12 14.74
N PHE A 533 -0.43 -9.38 13.85
CA PHE A 533 -0.10 -9.33 12.42
C PHE A 533 1.32 -8.79 12.19
N ARG A 534 1.77 -7.80 12.98
CA ARG A 534 3.15 -7.32 12.96
C ARG A 534 4.14 -8.43 13.30
N CYS A 535 3.85 -9.30 14.27
CA CYS A 535 4.69 -10.47 14.55
C CYS A 535 4.70 -11.47 13.39
N ARG A 536 3.56 -11.66 12.69
CA ARG A 536 3.52 -12.46 11.45
C ARG A 536 4.39 -11.86 10.35
N LEU A 537 4.38 -10.54 10.19
CA LEU A 537 5.25 -9.85 9.23
C LEU A 537 6.73 -10.15 9.52
N LEU A 538 7.17 -10.06 10.79
CA LEU A 538 8.55 -10.42 11.15
C LEU A 538 8.89 -11.87 10.80
N ARG A 539 8.01 -12.81 11.13
CA ARG A 539 8.18 -14.24 10.80
C ARG A 539 8.25 -14.50 9.30
N ARG A 540 7.65 -13.62 8.48
CA ARG A 540 7.71 -13.65 7.02
C ARG A 540 8.93 -12.92 6.44
N GLY A 541 9.80 -12.37 7.29
CA GLY A 541 11.02 -11.64 6.89
C GLY A 541 10.82 -10.13 6.71
N ILE A 542 9.62 -9.59 6.94
CA ILE A 542 9.34 -8.16 6.81
C ILE A 542 9.73 -7.46 8.11
N ARG A 543 10.71 -6.55 8.05
CA ARG A 543 11.23 -5.79 9.20
C ARG A 543 10.26 -4.68 9.66
N ALA A 544 9.06 -5.07 10.09
CA ALA A 544 8.04 -4.15 10.59
C ALA A 544 8.38 -3.60 11.99
N GLN A 545 8.26 -2.29 12.20
CA GLN A 545 8.52 -1.65 13.50
C GLN A 545 7.48 -2.07 14.56
N PRO A 546 7.80 -2.02 15.86
CA PRO A 546 6.81 -2.25 16.91
C PRO A 546 5.76 -1.14 16.95
N LEU A 547 4.54 -1.49 17.40
CA LEU A 547 3.47 -0.51 17.67
C LEU A 547 3.66 0.18 19.03
N PHE A 548 4.05 -0.60 20.04
CA PHE A 548 4.31 -0.17 21.40
C PHE A 548 5.19 -1.21 22.11
N VAL A 549 5.29 -1.16 23.44
CA VAL A 549 6.05 -2.15 24.22
C VAL A 549 5.43 -3.54 24.10
N GLY A 550 6.26 -4.57 23.99
CA GLY A 550 5.85 -5.95 23.81
C GLY A 550 6.99 -6.82 23.27
N TYR A 551 6.67 -8.05 22.88
CA TYR A 551 7.60 -8.99 22.26
C TYR A 551 6.87 -9.87 21.24
N CYS A 552 7.61 -10.48 20.32
CA CYS A 552 7.12 -11.56 19.47
C CYS A 552 7.86 -12.86 19.83
N ASP A 553 7.18 -14.01 19.79
CA ASP A 553 7.84 -15.31 20.05
C ASP A 553 9.01 -15.59 19.09
N HIS A 554 8.93 -15.03 17.89
CA HIS A 554 10.01 -14.97 16.92
C HIS A 554 10.38 -13.50 16.68
N GLU A 555 11.45 -13.04 17.35
CA GLU A 555 12.02 -11.73 17.07
C GLU A 555 12.70 -11.71 15.69
N TYR A 556 12.84 -10.52 15.14
CA TYR A 556 13.49 -10.35 13.85
C TYR A 556 14.99 -10.62 13.96
N GLU A 557 15.45 -11.70 13.32
CA GLU A 557 16.86 -12.02 13.14
C GLU A 557 17.22 -11.89 11.66
N ARG A 558 18.34 -11.23 11.37
CA ARG A 558 18.83 -11.07 10.00
C ARG A 558 19.38 -12.43 9.55
N ILE A 559 18.62 -13.14 8.73
CA ILE A 559 19.06 -14.39 8.07
C ILE A 559 20.10 -14.09 7.01
#